data_AF-A0AAU6TAY1-F1
#
_entry.id   AF-A0AAU6TAY1-F1
#
_cell.length_a   1.000
_cell.length_b   1.000
_cell.length_c   1.000
_cell.angle_alpha   90.00
_cell.angle_beta   90.00
_cell.angle_gamma   90.00
#
_symmetry.space_group_name_H-M   'P 1'
#
loop_
_entity.id
_entity.type
_entity.pdbx_description
1 polymer ?
#
loop_
_entity_poly.entity_id
_entity_poly.type
_entity_poly.pdbx_seq_one_letter_code
_entity_poly.pdbx_strand_id
1 'polypeptide(L)'
;MENINIFGIIAVIVSVSSFFVAFSQMRIASAKTKLDLYNKRFSIYMAALEYYQATYYESHEVIKEKSIVFTKAFRESQFLFDKKSQIFETLGKIQQNGSAILSYEKAKYESDNDLTGNRNELSNLHEHSVKARNEFRENLLLLENQVEKYLKFTNIDGWYFYRK
;
A
#
# COMPACT_ATOMS: atom_id res chain seq x y z
N MET A 1 -59.37 -23.78 10.61
CA MET A 1 -58.39 -24.26 9.59
C MET A 1 -57.85 -23.12 8.73
N GLU A 2 -58.62 -22.07 8.43
CA GLU A 2 -58.19 -20.91 7.62
C GLU A 2 -56.94 -20.18 8.16
N ASN A 3 -56.88 -19.91 9.46
CA ASN A 3 -55.76 -19.18 10.08
C ASN A 3 -54.41 -19.91 9.93
N ILE A 4 -54.41 -21.25 9.95
CA ILE A 4 -53.19 -22.06 9.84
C ILE A 4 -52.55 -21.91 8.45
N ASN A 5 -53.37 -21.82 7.40
CA ASN A 5 -52.89 -21.60 6.04
C ASN A 5 -52.30 -20.19 5.85
N ILE A 6 -52.89 -19.17 6.49
CA ILE A 6 -52.39 -17.79 6.45
C ILE A 6 -51.01 -17.69 7.14
N PHE A 7 -50.83 -18.34 8.30
CA PHE A 7 -49.53 -18.37 8.98
C PHE A 7 -48.45 -19.08 8.14
N GLY A 8 -48.80 -20.18 7.46
CA GLY A 8 -47.89 -20.86 6.53
C GLY A 8 -47.45 -19.97 5.37
N ILE A 9 -48.38 -19.24 4.75
CA ILE A 9 -48.09 -18.30 3.66
C ILE A 9 -47.19 -17.15 4.15
N ILE A 10 -47.48 -16.57 5.32
CA ILE A 10 -46.65 -15.52 5.91
C ILE A 10 -45.24 -16.05 6.20
N ALA A 11 -45.11 -17.26 6.75
CA ALA A 11 -43.81 -17.86 7.02
C ALA A 11 -42.98 -18.05 5.75
N VAL A 12 -43.61 -18.47 4.64
CA VAL A 12 -42.96 -18.58 3.33
C VAL A 12 -42.51 -17.20 2.82
N ILE A 13 -43.38 -16.18 2.87
CA ILE A 13 -43.03 -14.82 2.43
C ILE A 13 -41.87 -14.23 3.25
N VAL A 14 -41.91 -14.41 4.57
CA VAL A 14 -40.84 -13.95 5.47
C VAL A 14 -39.55 -14.70 5.16
N SER A 15 -39.59 -16.02 4.98
CA SER A 15 -38.41 -16.82 4.65
C SER A 15 -37.76 -16.39 3.32
N VAL A 16 -38.56 -16.20 2.28
CA VAL A 16 -38.08 -15.72 0.97
C VAL A 16 -37.48 -14.32 1.08
N SER A 17 -38.14 -13.41 1.81
CA SER A 17 -37.64 -12.06 2.04
C SER A 17 -36.32 -12.06 2.82
N SER A 18 -36.22 -12.87 3.88
CA SER A 18 -34.99 -13.06 4.65
C SER A 18 -33.85 -13.62 3.80
N PHE A 19 -34.14 -14.54 2.88
CA PHE A 19 -33.15 -15.05 1.93
C PHE A 19 -32.60 -13.94 1.02
N PHE A 20 -33.46 -13.09 0.44
CA PHE A 20 -33.01 -11.96 -0.39
C PHE A 20 -32.17 -10.95 0.38
N VAL A 21 -32.54 -10.67 1.64
CA VAL A 21 -31.78 -9.80 2.52
C VAL A 21 -30.42 -10.41 2.83
N ALA A 22 -30.35 -11.69 3.21
CA ALA A 22 -29.10 -12.39 3.48
C ALA A 22 -28.19 -12.43 2.24
N PHE A 23 -28.76 -12.67 1.05
CA PHE A 23 -28.05 -12.63 -0.21
C PHE A 23 -27.46 -11.25 -0.50
N SER A 24 -28.25 -10.20 -0.26
CA SER A 24 -27.79 -8.81 -0.41
C SER A 24 -26.67 -8.47 0.57
N GLN A 25 -26.79 -8.90 1.83
CA GLN A 25 -25.74 -8.71 2.85
C GLN A 25 -24.45 -9.43 2.46
N MET A 26 -24.52 -10.65 1.95
CA MET A 26 -23.36 -11.39 1.46
C MET A 26 -22.67 -10.66 0.29
N ARG A 27 -23.44 -10.11 -0.65
CA ARG A 27 -22.90 -9.30 -1.76
C ARG A 27 -22.19 -8.04 -1.25
N ILE A 28 -22.80 -7.31 -0.32
CA ILE A 28 -22.23 -6.11 0.28
C ILE A 28 -20.94 -6.44 1.05
N ALA A 29 -20.95 -7.51 1.86
CA ALA A 29 -19.78 -7.95 2.61
C ALA A 29 -18.61 -8.30 1.68
N SER A 30 -18.89 -9.03 0.59
CA SER A 30 -17.87 -9.37 -0.41
C SER A 30 -17.29 -8.13 -1.10
N ALA A 31 -18.14 -7.18 -1.52
CA ALA A 31 -17.69 -5.92 -2.10
C ALA A 31 -16.83 -5.12 -1.11
N LYS A 32 -17.20 -5.10 0.18
CA LYS A 32 -16.44 -4.44 1.23
C LYS A 32 -15.07 -5.08 1.45
N THR A 33 -14.98 -6.40 1.52
CA THR A 33 -13.68 -7.11 1.64
C THR A 33 -12.76 -6.78 0.47
N LYS A 34 -13.33 -6.68 -0.74
CA LYS A 34 -12.56 -6.37 -1.94
C LYS A 34 -12.05 -4.94 -1.96
N LEU A 35 -12.89 -4.00 -1.56
CA LEU A 35 -12.50 -2.60 -1.39
C LEU A 35 -11.43 -2.44 -0.30
N ASP A 36 -11.54 -3.18 0.80
CA ASP A 36 -10.52 -3.19 1.86
C ASP A 36 -9.17 -3.68 1.34
N LEU A 37 -9.15 -4.80 0.60
CA LEU A 37 -7.93 -5.31 -0.02
C LEU A 37 -7.33 -4.32 -1.02
N TYR A 38 -8.17 -3.68 -1.85
CA TYR A 38 -7.73 -2.63 -2.76
C TYR A 38 -7.08 -1.47 -2.00
N ASN A 39 -7.75 -0.93 -0.98
CA ASN A 39 -7.24 0.20 -0.19
C ASN A 39 -5.92 -0.15 0.49
N LYS A 40 -5.78 -1.36 1.05
CA LYS A 40 -4.53 -1.83 1.65
C LYS A 40 -3.40 -1.94 0.63
N ARG A 41 -3.67 -2.39 -0.59
CA ARG A 41 -2.66 -2.45 -1.66
C ARG A 41 -2.27 -1.05 -2.13
N PHE A 42 -3.24 -0.17 -2.31
CA PHE A 42 -3.02 1.21 -2.70
C PHE A 42 -2.22 1.98 -1.65
N SER A 43 -2.46 1.75 -0.36
CA SER A 43 -1.71 2.40 0.71
C SER A 43 -0.22 2.03 0.70
N ILE A 44 0.17 0.86 0.21
CA ILE A 44 1.59 0.49 0.05
C ILE A 44 2.28 1.39 -0.98
N TYR A 45 1.63 1.58 -2.13
CA TYR A 45 2.13 2.49 -3.16
C TYR A 45 2.19 3.94 -2.65
N MET A 46 1.13 4.41 -1.99
CA MET A 46 1.11 5.76 -1.43
C MET A 46 2.24 5.99 -0.42
N ALA A 47 2.51 5.03 0.48
CA ALA A 47 3.62 5.14 1.42
C ALA A 47 4.99 5.23 0.70
N ALA A 48 5.18 4.52 -0.41
CA ALA A 48 6.40 4.60 -1.21
C ALA A 48 6.56 5.98 -1.86
N LEU A 49 5.47 6.50 -2.43
CA LEU A 49 5.43 7.81 -3.09
C LEU A 49 5.67 8.95 -2.09
N GLU A 50 5.00 8.92 -0.94
CA GLU A 50 5.19 9.92 0.11
C GLU A 50 6.62 9.90 0.66
N TYR A 51 7.21 8.71 0.80
CA TYR A 51 8.60 8.60 1.23
C TYR A 51 9.56 9.18 0.18
N TYR A 52 9.32 8.89 -1.10
CA TYR A 52 10.09 9.50 -2.19
C TYR A 52 9.98 11.02 -2.18
N GLN A 53 8.77 11.58 -2.07
CA GLN A 53 8.55 13.02 -2.01
C GLN A 53 9.32 13.67 -0.84
N ALA A 54 9.28 13.05 0.34
CA ALA A 54 10.02 13.54 1.50
C ALA A 54 11.53 13.65 1.22
N THR A 55 12.10 12.71 0.45
CA THR A 55 13.55 12.70 0.16
C THR A 55 14.06 13.86 -0.71
N TYR A 56 13.15 14.61 -1.34
CA TYR A 56 13.47 15.77 -2.18
C TYR A 56 13.15 17.11 -1.53
N TYR A 57 12.08 17.16 -0.75
CA TYR A 57 11.47 18.44 -0.37
C TYR A 57 11.41 18.69 1.14
N GLU A 58 11.71 17.67 1.96
CA GLU A 58 11.49 17.72 3.40
C GLU A 58 12.78 17.56 4.21
N SER A 59 12.71 17.86 5.51
CA SER A 59 13.84 17.71 6.43
C SER A 59 14.17 16.25 6.70
N HIS A 60 15.39 15.99 7.18
CA HIS A 60 15.82 14.63 7.58
C HIS A 60 14.89 14.00 8.63
N GLU A 61 14.22 14.79 9.48
CA GLU A 61 13.27 14.30 10.48
C GLU A 61 11.99 13.76 9.84
N VAL A 62 11.45 14.49 8.86
CA VAL A 62 10.26 14.06 8.10
C VAL A 62 10.59 12.86 7.22
N ILE A 63 11.77 12.84 6.59
CA ILE A 63 12.25 11.67 5.84
C ILE A 63 12.31 10.45 6.76
N LYS A 64 12.83 10.60 7.98
CA LYS A 64 12.87 9.52 8.98
C LYS A 64 11.45 9.06 9.36
N GLU A 65 10.53 9.98 9.63
CA GLU A 65 9.13 9.62 9.94
C GLU A 65 8.50 8.80 8.80
N LYS A 66 8.60 9.28 7.57
CA LYS A 66 8.08 8.58 6.39
C LYS A 66 8.77 7.24 6.15
N SER A 67 10.06 7.11 6.48
CA SER A 67 10.77 5.83 6.41
C SER A 67 10.19 4.77 7.36
N ILE A 68 9.72 5.18 8.55
CA ILE A 68 9.12 4.26 9.54
C ILE A 68 7.76 3.77 9.04
N VAL A 69 6.93 4.69 8.55
CA VAL A 69 5.63 4.37 7.92
C VAL A 69 5.84 3.44 6.73
N PHE A 70 6.79 3.76 5.86
CA PHE A 70 7.14 2.95 4.71
C PHE A 70 7.66 1.56 5.11
N THR A 71 8.48 1.45 6.16
CA THR A 71 8.98 0.15 6.65
C THR A 71 7.84 -0.78 7.04
N LYS A 72 6.78 -0.25 7.69
CA LYS A 72 5.58 -1.02 8.00
C LYS A 72 4.89 -1.48 6.71
N ALA A 73 4.64 -0.57 5.78
CA ALA A 73 4.01 -0.88 4.49
C ALA A 73 4.80 -1.93 3.70
N PHE A 74 6.13 -1.81 3.65
CA PHE A 74 7.02 -2.79 3.05
C PHE A 74 6.81 -4.19 3.66
N ARG A 75 6.77 -4.33 4.98
CA ARG A 75 6.52 -5.63 5.63
C ARG A 75 5.12 -6.17 5.34
N GLU A 76 4.11 -5.32 5.34
CA GLU A 76 2.73 -5.70 5.02
C GLU A 76 2.58 -6.19 3.57
N SER A 77 3.35 -5.62 2.64
CA SER A 77 3.31 -5.98 1.22
C SER A 77 3.56 -7.48 0.96
N GLN A 78 4.31 -8.16 1.84
CA GLN A 78 4.57 -9.60 1.76
C GLN A 78 3.30 -10.44 1.77
N PHE A 79 2.23 -9.95 2.39
CA PHE A 79 0.95 -10.64 2.52
C PHE A 79 -0.11 -10.17 1.51
N LEU A 80 0.10 -8.99 0.92
CA LEU A 80 -0.89 -8.33 0.06
C LEU A 80 -0.70 -8.65 -1.42
N PHE A 81 0.51 -9.07 -1.81
CA PHE A 81 0.88 -9.32 -3.21
C PHE A 81 1.44 -10.73 -3.41
N ASP A 82 1.30 -11.25 -4.63
CA ASP A 82 1.86 -12.55 -4.97
C ASP A 82 3.39 -12.47 -5.01
N LYS A 83 4.09 -13.49 -4.52
CA LYS A 83 5.57 -13.52 -4.55
C LYS A 83 6.17 -13.32 -5.95
N LYS A 84 5.47 -13.80 -7.00
CA LYS A 84 5.89 -13.64 -8.40
C LYS A 84 5.84 -12.19 -8.91
N SER A 85 5.20 -11.28 -8.17
CA SER A 85 5.07 -9.87 -8.56
C SER A 85 6.36 -9.06 -8.39
N GLN A 86 7.32 -9.57 -7.60
CA GLN A 86 8.58 -8.88 -7.25
C GLN A 86 8.40 -7.52 -6.53
N ILE A 87 7.18 -7.23 -6.06
CA ILE A 87 6.83 -5.98 -5.37
C ILE A 87 7.60 -5.87 -4.06
N PHE A 88 7.68 -6.96 -3.27
CA PHE A 88 8.37 -6.96 -1.99
C PHE A 88 9.86 -6.62 -2.16
N GLU A 89 10.52 -7.24 -3.13
CA GLU A 89 11.93 -6.99 -3.45
C GLU A 89 12.16 -5.56 -3.92
N THR A 90 11.25 -5.03 -4.74
CA THR A 90 11.32 -3.65 -5.25
C THR A 90 11.15 -2.63 -4.12
N LEU A 91 10.21 -2.86 -3.20
CA LEU A 91 10.03 -2.06 -1.99
C LEU A 91 11.26 -2.12 -1.06
N GLY A 92 11.91 -3.28 -0.98
CA GLY A 92 13.17 -3.43 -0.22
C GLY A 92 14.28 -2.56 -0.78
N LYS A 93 14.42 -2.47 -2.12
CA LYS A 93 15.35 -1.54 -2.76
C LYS A 93 14.99 -0.10 -2.45
N ILE A 94 13.71 0.27 -2.58
CA ILE A 94 13.23 1.61 -2.19
C ILE A 94 13.63 1.95 -0.75
N GLN A 95 13.48 1.02 0.20
CA GLN A 95 13.88 1.22 1.59
C GLN A 95 15.38 1.53 1.73
N GLN A 96 16.23 0.77 1.04
CA GLN A 96 17.68 0.94 1.08
C GLN A 96 18.08 2.30 0.50
N ASN A 97 17.49 2.67 -0.62
CA ASN A 97 17.73 3.95 -1.28
C ASN A 97 17.34 5.13 -0.39
N GLY A 98 16.13 5.08 0.18
CA GLY A 98 15.65 6.09 1.12
C GLY A 98 16.54 6.20 2.36
N SER A 99 17.05 5.08 2.88
CA SER A 99 17.98 5.08 4.02
C SER A 99 19.30 5.75 3.68
N ALA A 100 19.86 5.50 2.50
CA ALA A 100 21.10 6.16 2.07
C ALA A 100 20.94 7.68 1.94
N ILE A 101 19.79 8.13 1.44
CA ILE A 101 19.46 9.56 1.34
C ILE A 101 19.31 10.16 2.74
N LEU A 102 18.57 9.50 3.64
CA LEU A 102 18.39 9.95 5.02
C LEU A 102 19.73 10.08 5.76
N SER A 103 20.64 9.11 5.59
CA SER A 103 21.98 9.18 6.18
C SER A 103 22.75 10.41 5.74
N TYR A 104 22.70 10.75 4.44
CA TYR A 104 23.33 11.96 3.94
C TYR A 104 22.66 13.23 4.48
N GLU A 105 21.33 13.36 4.41
CA GLU A 105 20.63 14.57 4.88
C GLU A 105 20.85 14.81 6.37
N LYS A 106 20.90 13.75 7.17
CA LYS A 106 21.25 13.83 8.59
C LYS A 106 22.69 14.30 8.79
N ALA A 107 23.66 13.69 8.11
CA ALA A 107 25.07 14.06 8.23
C ALA A 107 25.32 15.50 7.76
N LYS A 108 24.63 15.94 6.71
CA LYS A 108 24.66 17.31 6.21
C LYS A 108 24.15 18.28 7.28
N TYR A 109 22.99 18.02 7.86
CA TYR A 109 22.45 18.83 8.95
C TYR A 109 23.42 18.92 10.14
N GLU A 110 23.99 17.79 10.55
CA GLU A 110 24.97 17.75 11.65
C GLU A 110 26.23 18.55 11.33
N SER A 111 26.72 18.50 10.09
CA SER A 111 27.86 19.29 9.63
C SER A 111 27.55 20.78 9.55
N ASP A 112 26.38 21.16 9.03
CA ASP A 112 25.97 22.56 8.84
C ASP A 112 25.74 23.28 10.18
N ASN A 113 25.51 22.52 11.27
CA ASN A 113 25.31 23.02 12.63
C ASN A 113 26.52 22.78 13.55
N ASP A 114 27.69 22.45 12.99
CA ASP A 114 28.94 22.16 13.73
C ASP A 114 28.78 21.10 14.84
N LEU A 115 27.84 20.16 14.66
CA LEU A 115 27.58 19.07 15.60
C LEU A 115 28.57 17.91 15.42
N THR A 116 29.29 17.85 14.29
CA THR A 116 30.32 16.83 14.01
C THR A 116 31.50 17.43 13.20
N GLY A 117 32.70 16.87 13.39
CA GLY A 117 33.94 17.39 12.77
C GLY A 117 34.39 16.69 11.47
N ASN A 118 33.65 15.72 10.94
CA ASN A 118 34.16 14.81 9.90
C ASN A 118 33.70 15.16 8.47
N ARG A 119 34.19 16.29 7.93
CA ARG A 119 33.79 16.80 6.59
C ARG A 119 34.10 15.88 5.41
N ASN A 120 35.13 15.03 5.51
CA ASN A 120 35.51 14.10 4.43
C ASN A 120 34.50 12.96 4.22
N GLU A 121 33.75 12.59 5.26
CA GLU A 121 32.72 11.54 5.19
C GLU A 121 31.47 12.02 4.43
N LEU A 122 31.19 13.33 4.49
CA LEU A 122 30.02 13.94 3.88
C LEU A 122 30.04 13.88 2.33
N SER A 123 31.22 14.02 1.71
CA SER A 123 31.32 13.97 0.24
C SER A 123 30.99 12.59 -0.32
N ASN A 124 31.47 11.52 0.33
CA ASN A 124 31.15 10.16 -0.08
C ASN A 124 29.65 9.88 0.10
N LEU A 125 29.07 10.30 1.24
CA LEU A 125 27.64 10.19 1.50
C LEU A 125 26.81 10.97 0.47
N HIS A 126 27.29 12.14 0.03
CA HIS A 126 26.63 12.93 -1.00
C HIS A 126 26.52 12.15 -2.32
N GLU A 127 27.63 11.60 -2.82
CA GLU A 127 27.64 10.81 -4.05
C GLU A 127 26.69 9.60 -3.96
N HIS A 128 26.74 8.86 -2.85
CA HIS A 128 25.82 7.77 -2.59
C HIS A 128 24.36 8.22 -2.55
N SER A 129 24.05 9.38 -1.96
CA SER A 129 22.69 9.93 -1.91
C SER A 129 22.15 10.32 -3.28
N VAL A 130 23.00 10.88 -4.15
CA VAL A 130 22.62 11.27 -5.51
C VAL A 130 22.28 10.02 -6.33
N LYS A 131 23.12 8.99 -6.24
CA LYS A 131 22.84 7.69 -6.88
C LYS A 131 21.55 7.07 -6.33
N ALA A 132 21.39 7.06 -5.01
CA ALA A 132 20.23 6.49 -4.35
C ALA A 132 18.92 7.19 -4.76
N ARG A 133 18.92 8.51 -4.94
CA ARG A 133 17.75 9.27 -5.45
C ARG A 133 17.32 8.81 -6.84
N ASN A 134 18.28 8.69 -7.76
CA ASN A 134 18.01 8.21 -9.12
C ASN A 134 17.45 6.79 -9.10
N GLU A 135 18.13 5.89 -8.39
CA GLU A 135 17.67 4.50 -8.27
C GLU A 135 16.33 4.39 -7.52
N PHE A 136 16.02 5.30 -6.58
CA PHE A 136 14.71 5.31 -5.90
C PHE A 136 13.64 5.63 -6.95
N ARG A 137 13.81 6.70 -7.73
CA ARG A 137 12.90 7.06 -8.82
C ARG A 137 12.64 5.87 -9.76
N GLU A 138 13.69 5.20 -10.21
CA GLU A 138 13.55 4.05 -11.12
C GLU A 138 12.80 2.88 -10.46
N ASN A 139 13.09 2.57 -9.19
CA ASN A 139 12.36 1.54 -8.46
C ASN A 139 10.91 1.94 -8.18
N LEU A 140 10.60 3.23 -8.02
CA LEU A 140 9.24 3.73 -7.86
C LEU A 140 8.43 3.55 -9.15
N LEU A 141 9.00 3.90 -10.31
CA LEU A 141 8.39 3.65 -11.62
C LEU A 141 8.19 2.15 -11.88
N LEU A 142 9.14 1.31 -11.47
CA LEU A 142 8.97 -0.14 -11.54
C LEU A 142 7.82 -0.61 -10.64
N LEU A 143 7.75 -0.09 -9.41
CA LEU A 143 6.67 -0.41 -8.47
C LEU A 143 5.31 -0.05 -9.06
N GLU A 144 5.15 1.14 -9.66
CA GLU A 144 3.92 1.59 -10.33
C GLU A 144 3.44 0.58 -11.38
N ASN A 145 4.36 0.10 -12.23
CA ASN A 145 4.05 -0.93 -13.22
C ASN A 145 3.66 -2.28 -12.57
N GLN A 146 4.34 -2.68 -11.49
CA GLN A 146 4.04 -3.94 -10.80
C GLN A 146 2.69 -3.91 -10.07
N VAL A 147 2.33 -2.78 -9.45
CA VAL A 147 1.07 -2.63 -8.71
C VAL A 147 -0.12 -2.42 -9.63
N GLU A 148 0.10 -1.96 -10.88
CA GLU A 148 -0.96 -1.63 -11.84
C GLU A 148 -2.04 -2.72 -11.95
N LYS A 149 -1.64 -3.99 -12.11
CA LYS A 149 -2.57 -5.12 -12.24
C LYS A 149 -3.43 -5.37 -10.98
N TYR A 150 -2.94 -4.95 -9.81
CA TYR A 150 -3.63 -5.09 -8.53
C TYR A 150 -4.53 -3.88 -8.21
N LEU A 151 -4.29 -2.75 -8.87
CA LEU A 151 -5.02 -1.49 -8.68
C LEU A 151 -6.03 -1.19 -9.81
N LYS A 152 -6.07 -1.99 -10.88
CA LYS A 152 -7.13 -1.88 -11.91
C LYS A 152 -8.50 -2.26 -11.34
N PHE A 153 -9.39 -1.27 -11.25
CA PHE A 153 -10.81 -1.48 -10.88
C PHE A 153 -11.56 -2.41 -11.83
N THR A 154 -11.11 -2.56 -13.09
CA THR A 154 -11.76 -3.43 -14.08
C THR A 154 -11.56 -4.93 -13.80
N ASN A 155 -10.54 -5.31 -13.04
CA ASN A 155 -10.36 -6.70 -12.56
C ASN A 155 -11.16 -6.97 -11.29
N ILE A 156 -12.03 -6.03 -10.89
CA ILE A 156 -12.87 -6.17 -9.72
C ILE A 156 -14.17 -6.91 -10.12
N ASP A 157 -14.05 -8.14 -10.65
CA ASP A 157 -15.21 -9.03 -10.82
C ASP A 157 -15.77 -9.44 -9.44
N GLY A 158 -16.95 -8.94 -9.10
CA GLY A 158 -17.73 -9.53 -8.02
C GLY A 158 -18.04 -11.00 -8.32
N TRP A 159 -18.50 -11.76 -7.33
CA TRP A 159 -18.97 -13.12 -7.58
C TRP A 159 -20.09 -13.11 -8.65
N TYR A 160 -19.76 -13.58 -9.87
CA TYR A 160 -20.73 -13.89 -10.92
C TYR A 160 -20.92 -15.40 -10.95
N PHE A 161 -22.14 -15.87 -10.68
CA PHE A 161 -22.47 -17.30 -10.72
C PHE A 161 -23.08 -17.78 -12.04
N TYR A 162 -23.32 -16.89 -13.01
CA TYR A 162 -23.81 -17.26 -14.33
C TYR A 162 -23.14 -16.39 -15.40
N ARG A 163 -22.28 -17.00 -16.20
CA ARG A 163 -21.92 -16.52 -17.53
C ARG A 163 -22.90 -17.21 -18.49
N LYS A 164 -23.64 -16.43 -19.27
CA LYS A 164 -24.36 -16.96 -20.43
C LYS A 164 -23.40 -17.08 -21.60
#